data_AF-A0A1J4WRT9-F1
#
_entry.id   AF-A0A1J4WRT9-F1
#
_cell.length_a   1.000
_cell.length_b   1.000
_cell.length_c   1.000
_cell.angle_alpha   90.00
_cell.angle_beta   90.00
_cell.angle_gamma   90.00
#
_symmetry.space_group_name_H-M   'P 1'
#
loop_
_entity.id
_entity.type
_entity.pdbx_description
1 polymer ?
#
loop_
_entity_poly.entity_id
_entity_poly.type
_entity_poly.pdbx_seq_one_letter_code
_entity_poly.pdbx_strand_id
1 'polypeptide(L)'
;MSLGQFFSIEAGQADGLRHFDHHRPEHRANPAPCADGRIPAVGDDEMIVITHMDADTFVGLLRLSGRPLPEVDFSLMEKVDLNGSSVIEDLFNPTLLYMVGVGEVARGLKFPRPSTDGSVEVTGLVEQLLDQSSFSLLVMGISAQTKSEAAYERCQRDRIGNPPRVGLWVVGPDDAFDPSRPYRDGFEVVVVYRSHYESVSIYCSPSSEWAFGGQEVGGIQFAGHPKACGSPRGLAFTEGQAGEVFDAVAKAMGIKHVYHPLKFN
;
A
#
# COMPACT_ATOMS: atom_id res chain seq x y z
N MET A 1 -0.42 0.91 -34.56
CA MET A 1 0.55 -0.20 -34.41
C MET A 1 -0.24 -1.37 -33.82
N SER A 2 -0.23 -2.55 -34.44
CA SER A 2 -0.73 -3.73 -33.73
C SER A 2 0.23 -3.93 -32.56
N LEU A 3 -0.25 -3.80 -31.33
CA LEU A 3 0.53 -4.20 -30.16
C LEU A 3 1.02 -5.63 -30.42
N GLY A 4 2.34 -5.81 -30.39
CA GLY A 4 2.93 -7.15 -30.43
C GLY A 4 2.39 -8.00 -29.28
N GLN A 5 2.77 -9.26 -29.25
CA GLN A 5 2.51 -10.09 -28.07
C GLN A 5 3.23 -9.44 -26.88
N PHE A 6 2.53 -9.19 -25.77
CA PHE A 6 3.11 -8.63 -24.55
C PHE A 6 2.60 -9.42 -23.34
N PHE A 7 3.35 -9.37 -22.25
CA PHE A 7 2.95 -9.88 -20.94
C PHE A 7 2.47 -8.74 -20.06
N SER A 8 1.45 -8.99 -19.25
CA SER A 8 0.86 -8.01 -18.34
C SER A 8 0.89 -8.54 -16.93
N ILE A 9 1.48 -7.79 -16.01
CA ILE A 9 1.38 -8.01 -14.57
C ILE A 9 0.56 -6.84 -14.01
N GLU A 10 -0.63 -7.16 -13.52
CA GLU A 10 -1.56 -6.20 -12.89
C GLU A 10 -1.94 -5.01 -13.76
N ALA A 11 -1.82 -5.14 -15.09
CA ALA A 11 -2.08 -4.05 -16.02
C ALA A 11 -3.50 -4.01 -16.62
N GLY A 12 -4.43 -4.79 -16.07
CA GLY A 12 -5.85 -4.57 -16.34
C GLY A 12 -6.36 -5.05 -17.71
N GLN A 13 -5.61 -5.91 -18.36
CA GLN A 13 -6.11 -6.76 -19.43
C GLN A 13 -5.93 -8.19 -18.94
N ALA A 14 -6.90 -9.07 -19.11
CA ALA A 14 -6.80 -10.47 -18.72
C ALA A 14 -7.26 -11.35 -19.87
N ASP A 15 -6.33 -12.00 -20.56
CA ASP A 15 -6.63 -13.07 -21.51
C ASP A 15 -6.48 -14.47 -20.88
N GLY A 16 -6.01 -14.54 -19.62
CA GLY A 16 -5.76 -15.78 -18.89
C GLY A 16 -4.52 -16.58 -19.35
N LEU A 17 -3.71 -16.03 -20.26
CA LEU A 17 -2.54 -16.68 -20.86
C LEU A 17 -1.26 -15.87 -20.65
N ARG A 18 -1.32 -14.55 -20.80
CA ARG A 18 -0.16 -13.63 -20.73
C ARG A 18 -0.39 -12.47 -19.77
N HIS A 19 -1.46 -12.57 -18.99
CA HIS A 19 -1.99 -11.48 -18.21
C HIS A 19 -2.34 -11.96 -16.80
N PHE A 20 -1.67 -11.37 -15.81
CA PHE A 20 -1.66 -11.81 -14.41
C PHE A 20 -2.12 -10.64 -13.53
N ASP A 21 -3.44 -10.50 -13.38
CA ASP A 21 -4.11 -9.47 -12.59
C ASP A 21 -5.03 -10.17 -11.58
N HIS A 22 -5.08 -9.66 -10.35
CA HIS A 22 -5.93 -10.16 -9.28
C HIS A 22 -6.73 -9.05 -8.53
N HIS A 23 -6.43 -7.77 -8.78
CA HIS A 23 -7.04 -6.66 -8.03
C HIS A 23 -8.42 -6.25 -8.56
N ARG A 24 -8.77 -6.62 -9.80
CA ARG A 24 -10.11 -6.34 -10.35
C ARG A 24 -11.15 -7.34 -9.82
N PRO A 25 -12.41 -6.90 -9.58
CA PRO A 25 -13.47 -7.79 -9.09
C PRO A 25 -13.66 -9.06 -9.94
N GLU A 26 -13.53 -8.95 -11.27
CA GLU A 26 -13.62 -10.08 -12.20
C GLU A 26 -12.41 -11.03 -12.16
N HIS A 27 -11.31 -10.63 -11.52
CA HIS A 27 -10.06 -11.39 -11.47
C HIS A 27 -9.65 -11.82 -10.06
N ARG A 28 -10.43 -11.48 -9.02
CA ARG A 28 -10.17 -11.82 -7.61
C ARG A 28 -9.93 -13.30 -7.28
N ALA A 29 -10.27 -14.20 -8.22
CA ALA A 29 -10.07 -15.64 -8.08
C ALA A 29 -8.71 -16.10 -8.64
N ASN A 30 -8.03 -15.24 -9.39
CA ASN A 30 -6.65 -15.48 -9.81
C ASN A 30 -5.71 -15.21 -8.63
N PRO A 31 -4.64 -16.01 -8.48
CA PRO A 31 -3.58 -15.67 -7.57
C PRO A 31 -2.89 -14.37 -7.98
N ALA A 32 -2.41 -13.64 -6.98
CA ALA A 32 -1.38 -12.61 -7.09
C ALA A 32 -0.17 -13.06 -7.94
N PRO A 33 0.48 -12.18 -8.73
CA PRO A 33 1.71 -12.50 -9.47
C PRO A 33 2.80 -13.25 -8.68
N CYS A 34 2.97 -12.95 -7.40
CA CYS A 34 3.92 -13.60 -6.51
C CYS A 34 3.57 -15.07 -6.25
N ALA A 35 2.28 -15.38 -6.16
CA ALA A 35 1.73 -16.70 -5.93
C ALA A 35 1.36 -17.44 -7.23
N ASP A 36 1.36 -16.76 -8.38
CA ASP A 36 0.94 -17.33 -9.66
C ASP A 36 2.04 -18.19 -10.32
N GLY A 37 1.96 -19.50 -10.09
CA GLY A 37 2.86 -20.48 -10.71
C GLY A 37 2.69 -20.65 -12.22
N ARG A 38 1.70 -20.01 -12.86
CA ARG A 38 1.46 -20.09 -14.32
C ARG A 38 2.33 -19.09 -15.10
N ILE A 39 2.91 -18.09 -14.45
CA ILE A 39 3.77 -17.10 -15.08
C ILE A 39 5.02 -17.80 -15.63
N PRO A 40 5.21 -17.86 -16.96
CA PRO A 40 6.36 -18.53 -17.56
C PRO A 40 7.60 -17.64 -17.51
N ALA A 41 8.79 -18.21 -17.69
CA ALA A 41 9.93 -17.42 -18.13
C ALA A 41 9.78 -17.06 -19.61
N VAL A 42 10.16 -15.84 -19.97
CA VAL A 42 10.01 -15.27 -21.32
C VAL A 42 11.37 -14.82 -21.85
N GLY A 43 11.48 -14.62 -23.16
CA GLY A 43 12.73 -14.17 -23.78
C GLY A 43 12.96 -12.66 -23.64
N ASP A 44 14.20 -12.23 -23.86
CA ASP A 44 14.63 -10.83 -23.67
C ASP A 44 13.93 -9.81 -24.61
N ASP A 45 13.34 -10.29 -25.72
CA ASP A 45 12.64 -9.45 -26.71
C ASP A 45 11.16 -9.20 -26.36
N GLU A 46 10.67 -9.76 -25.25
CA GLU A 46 9.26 -9.68 -24.85
C GLU A 46 8.97 -8.40 -24.07
N MET A 47 7.87 -7.73 -24.41
CA MET A 47 7.42 -6.54 -23.69
C MET A 47 6.60 -6.93 -22.46
N ILE A 48 6.95 -6.39 -21.30
CA ILE A 48 6.19 -6.56 -20.05
C ILE A 48 5.56 -5.23 -19.65
N VAL A 49 4.26 -5.25 -19.35
CA VAL A 49 3.49 -4.08 -18.93
C VAL A 49 3.05 -4.25 -17.48
N ILE A 50 3.33 -3.23 -16.65
CA ILE A 50 2.94 -3.15 -15.24
C ILE A 50 2.15 -1.87 -14.97
N THR A 51 1.27 -1.86 -13.95
CA THR A 51 0.60 -0.63 -13.50
C THR A 51 1.30 0.06 -12.33
N HIS A 52 2.00 -0.72 -11.51
CA HIS A 52 2.72 -0.24 -10.34
C HIS A 52 3.88 -1.18 -10.05
N MET A 53 4.68 -0.84 -9.05
CA MET A 53 5.82 -1.64 -8.62
C MET A 53 5.78 -1.81 -7.10
N ASP A 54 5.55 -3.03 -6.68
CA ASP A 54 5.62 -3.49 -5.31
C ASP A 54 6.21 -4.91 -5.27
N ALA A 55 6.14 -5.57 -4.11
CA ALA A 55 6.71 -6.89 -3.93
C ALA A 55 6.00 -7.98 -4.75
N ASP A 56 4.68 -7.85 -4.92
CA ASP A 56 3.89 -8.81 -5.66
C ASP A 56 4.26 -8.78 -7.15
N THR A 57 4.15 -7.58 -7.75
CA THR A 57 4.58 -7.33 -9.13
C THR A 57 6.05 -7.70 -9.33
N PHE A 58 6.93 -7.39 -8.39
CA PHE A 58 8.36 -7.70 -8.49
C PHE A 58 8.64 -9.21 -8.58
N VAL A 59 7.96 -10.04 -7.79
CA VAL A 59 8.11 -11.49 -7.89
C VAL A 59 7.56 -11.99 -9.22
N GLY A 60 6.46 -11.42 -9.71
CA GLY A 60 5.97 -11.70 -11.08
C GLY A 60 7.03 -11.42 -12.14
N LEU A 61 7.76 -10.31 -12.02
CA LEU A 61 8.87 -9.96 -12.93
C LEU A 61 10.07 -10.91 -12.81
N LEU A 62 10.39 -11.38 -11.60
CA LEU A 62 11.42 -12.42 -11.42
C LEU A 62 11.04 -13.71 -12.16
N ARG A 63 9.77 -14.12 -12.12
CA ARG A 63 9.26 -15.28 -12.87
C ARG A 63 9.39 -15.07 -14.38
N LEU A 64 8.91 -13.95 -14.91
CA LEU A 64 9.00 -13.61 -16.33
C LEU A 64 10.44 -13.57 -16.82
N SER A 65 11.35 -12.98 -16.04
CA SER A 65 12.78 -12.92 -16.38
C SER A 65 13.55 -14.22 -16.13
N GLY A 66 12.88 -15.28 -15.66
CA GLY A 66 13.53 -16.56 -15.34
C GLY A 66 14.57 -16.47 -14.21
N ARG A 67 14.50 -15.42 -13.37
CA ARG A 67 15.42 -15.21 -12.25
C ARG A 67 15.04 -16.08 -11.05
N PRO A 68 16.00 -16.43 -10.17
CA PRO A 68 15.70 -17.13 -8.93
C PRO A 68 14.69 -16.36 -8.08
N LEU A 69 13.71 -17.09 -7.55
CA LEU A 69 12.71 -16.53 -6.65
C LEU A 69 13.25 -16.46 -5.21
N PRO A 70 12.82 -15.47 -4.40
CA PRO A 70 13.20 -15.38 -3.00
C PRO A 70 12.62 -16.53 -2.16
N GLU A 71 13.33 -16.92 -1.10
CA GLU A 71 12.84 -17.88 -0.11
C GLU A 71 11.89 -17.19 0.89
N VAL A 72 10.65 -16.93 0.46
CA VAL A 72 9.59 -16.28 1.25
C VAL A 72 8.27 -17.03 1.10
N ASP A 73 7.31 -16.73 1.96
CA ASP A 73 5.96 -17.30 1.87
C ASP A 73 5.09 -16.49 0.89
N PHE A 74 4.95 -16.97 -0.34
CA PHE A 74 4.14 -16.29 -1.37
C PHE A 74 2.64 -16.23 -1.02
N SER A 75 2.11 -17.21 -0.28
CA SER A 75 0.71 -17.16 0.18
C SER A 75 0.51 -16.11 1.25
N LEU A 76 1.52 -15.87 2.09
CA LEU A 76 1.50 -14.77 3.03
C LEU A 76 1.68 -13.42 2.32
N MET A 77 2.56 -13.33 1.32
CA MET A 77 2.77 -12.13 0.51
C MET A 77 1.46 -11.65 -0.12
N GLU A 78 0.73 -12.54 -0.78
CA GLU A 78 -0.60 -12.24 -1.36
C GLU A 78 -1.60 -11.76 -0.28
N LYS A 79 -1.61 -12.38 0.89
CA LYS A 79 -2.49 -11.94 1.99
C LYS A 79 -2.13 -10.53 2.48
N VAL A 80 -0.84 -10.21 2.57
CA VAL A 80 -0.34 -8.89 2.99
C VAL A 80 -0.64 -7.85 1.93
N ASP A 81 -0.46 -8.18 0.65
CA ASP A 81 -0.83 -7.29 -0.45
C ASP A 81 -2.31 -6.89 -0.35
N LEU A 82 -3.21 -7.87 -0.21
CA LEU A 82 -4.65 -7.64 -0.15
C LEU A 82 -5.14 -6.92 1.10
N ASN A 83 -4.41 -7.01 2.22
CA ASN A 83 -4.92 -6.58 3.55
C ASN A 83 -3.97 -5.65 4.33
N GLY A 84 -2.82 -5.31 3.77
CA GLY A 84 -1.71 -4.65 4.47
C GLY A 84 -1.03 -5.54 5.52
N SER A 85 -0.14 -4.95 6.31
CA SER A 85 0.62 -5.66 7.36
C SER A 85 -0.25 -6.15 8.53
N SER A 86 -1.52 -5.75 8.56
CA SER A 86 -2.45 -6.08 9.64
C SER A 86 -2.72 -7.58 9.84
N VAL A 87 -2.54 -8.39 8.78
CA VAL A 87 -2.75 -9.84 8.82
C VAL A 87 -1.56 -10.62 9.38
N ILE A 88 -0.43 -9.96 9.60
CA ILE A 88 0.78 -10.58 10.13
C ILE A 88 0.81 -10.44 11.63
N GLU A 89 1.12 -11.52 12.34
CA GLU A 89 1.34 -11.50 13.79
C GLU A 89 2.76 -11.05 14.14
N ASP A 90 3.77 -11.63 13.49
CA ASP A 90 5.18 -11.27 13.66
C ASP A 90 5.59 -10.13 12.72
N LEU A 91 5.69 -8.92 13.24
CA LEU A 91 6.07 -7.72 12.48
C LEU A 91 7.47 -7.81 11.84
N PHE A 92 8.31 -8.75 12.28
CA PHE A 92 9.62 -9.01 11.71
C PHE A 92 9.67 -10.33 10.95
N ASN A 93 8.51 -10.80 10.47
CA ASN A 93 8.44 -11.95 9.56
C ASN A 93 9.28 -11.67 8.29
N PRO A 94 10.16 -12.60 7.86
CA PRO A 94 11.01 -12.40 6.69
C PRO A 94 10.27 -12.04 5.40
N THR A 95 9.04 -12.57 5.20
CA THR A 95 8.22 -12.24 4.04
C THR A 95 7.81 -10.77 4.06
N LEU A 96 7.31 -10.28 5.20
CA LEU A 96 6.95 -8.85 5.35
C LEU A 96 8.16 -7.96 5.13
N LEU A 97 9.29 -8.30 5.75
CA LEU A 97 10.52 -7.53 5.64
C LEU A 97 11.02 -7.48 4.19
N TYR A 98 10.96 -8.60 3.48
CA TYR A 98 11.29 -8.62 2.05
C TYR A 98 10.37 -7.68 1.26
N MET A 99 9.05 -7.74 1.50
CA MET A 99 8.09 -6.86 0.81
C MET A 99 8.35 -5.38 1.08
N VAL A 100 8.56 -5.03 2.35
CA VAL A 100 8.91 -3.66 2.76
C VAL A 100 10.22 -3.22 2.10
N GLY A 101 11.21 -4.09 2.03
CA GLY A 101 12.49 -3.84 1.35
C GLY A 101 12.32 -3.53 -0.13
N VAL A 102 11.51 -4.31 -0.86
CA VAL A 102 11.17 -4.02 -2.26
C VAL A 102 10.50 -2.66 -2.38
N GLY A 103 9.51 -2.37 -1.52
CA GLY A 103 8.81 -1.08 -1.50
C GLY A 103 9.69 0.12 -1.18
N GLU A 104 10.72 -0.04 -0.36
CA GLU A 104 11.73 1.01 -0.09
C GLU A 104 12.57 1.32 -1.33
N VAL A 105 13.09 0.28 -2.00
CA VAL A 105 13.90 0.48 -3.22
C VAL A 105 13.04 1.08 -4.33
N ALA A 106 11.82 0.57 -4.55
CA ALA A 106 10.91 1.11 -5.56
C ALA A 106 10.58 2.59 -5.32
N ARG A 107 10.35 3.00 -4.06
CA ARG A 107 10.16 4.42 -3.70
C ARG A 107 11.42 5.25 -3.94
N GLY A 108 12.60 4.72 -3.60
CA GLY A 108 13.88 5.37 -3.84
C GLY A 108 14.16 5.61 -5.33
N LEU A 109 13.78 4.66 -6.19
CA LEU A 109 13.89 4.73 -7.65
C LEU A 109 12.86 5.68 -8.28
N LYS A 110 11.81 6.07 -7.54
CA LYS A 110 10.77 7.01 -7.98
C LYS A 110 10.11 6.58 -9.29
N PHE A 111 9.60 5.34 -9.31
CA PHE A 111 8.81 4.85 -10.45
C PHE A 111 7.75 5.89 -10.88
N PRO A 112 7.68 6.23 -12.18
CA PRO A 112 6.73 7.21 -12.66
C PRO A 112 5.31 6.68 -12.48
N ARG A 113 4.37 7.59 -12.18
CA ARG A 113 2.95 7.22 -12.20
C ARG A 113 2.51 6.95 -13.65
N PRO A 114 1.58 6.02 -13.88
CA PRO A 114 0.98 5.83 -15.19
C PRO A 114 0.45 7.17 -15.74
N SER A 115 0.81 7.48 -16.98
CA SER A 115 0.31 8.67 -17.69
C SER A 115 -1.04 8.35 -18.31
N THR A 116 -1.94 9.34 -18.36
CA THR A 116 -3.18 9.24 -19.15
C THR A 116 -2.89 9.17 -20.65
N ASP A 117 -1.70 9.61 -21.07
CA ASP A 117 -1.33 9.79 -22.46
C ASP A 117 -0.56 8.58 -23.03
N GLY A 118 -0.33 7.55 -22.23
CA GLY A 118 0.28 6.28 -22.67
C GLY A 118 1.17 5.61 -21.63
N SER A 119 1.78 4.49 -22.05
CA SER A 119 2.75 3.75 -21.25
C SER A 119 4.08 4.50 -21.16
N VAL A 120 4.75 4.38 -20.00
CA VAL A 120 6.08 4.97 -19.76
C VAL A 120 7.10 3.83 -19.73
N GLU A 121 8.23 4.03 -20.40
CA GLU A 121 9.37 3.11 -20.38
C GLU A 121 10.02 3.13 -18.98
N VAL A 122 10.15 1.96 -18.35
CA VAL A 122 10.66 1.82 -16.97
C VAL A 122 11.69 0.70 -16.82
N THR A 123 12.16 0.09 -17.91
CA THR A 123 13.07 -1.07 -17.89
C THR A 123 14.31 -0.79 -17.05
N GLY A 124 14.96 0.36 -17.24
CA GLY A 124 16.16 0.70 -16.45
C GLY A 124 15.89 0.88 -14.95
N LEU A 125 14.66 1.18 -14.53
CA LEU A 125 14.29 1.20 -13.10
C LEU A 125 14.03 -0.20 -12.58
N VAL A 126 13.37 -1.04 -13.38
CA VAL A 126 13.13 -2.46 -13.05
C VAL A 126 14.46 -3.21 -12.92
N GLU A 127 15.41 -3.00 -13.82
CA GLU A 127 16.74 -3.60 -13.77
C GLU A 127 17.49 -3.24 -12.48
N GLN A 128 17.47 -1.97 -12.06
CA GLN A 128 18.08 -1.54 -10.81
C GLN A 128 17.47 -2.22 -9.57
N LEU A 129 16.17 -2.52 -9.60
CA LEU A 129 15.49 -3.26 -8.55
C LEU A 129 15.84 -4.77 -8.61
N LEU A 130 15.90 -5.34 -9.82
CA LEU A 130 16.29 -6.73 -10.07
C LEU A 130 17.75 -7.04 -9.69
N ASP A 131 18.62 -6.02 -9.68
CA ASP A 131 20.01 -6.13 -9.25
C ASP A 131 20.17 -6.17 -7.72
N GLN A 132 19.09 -5.94 -6.96
CA GLN A 132 19.12 -6.09 -5.51
C GLN A 132 19.12 -7.56 -5.10
N SER A 133 20.03 -7.93 -4.20
CA SER A 133 19.99 -9.26 -3.59
C SER A 133 18.86 -9.36 -2.56
N SER A 134 18.29 -10.57 -2.38
CA SER A 134 17.29 -10.82 -1.34
C SER A 134 17.77 -10.43 0.06
N PHE A 135 19.06 -10.63 0.36
CA PHE A 135 19.66 -10.19 1.62
C PHE A 135 19.63 -8.66 1.77
N SER A 136 19.99 -7.92 0.72
CA SER A 136 19.93 -6.45 0.71
C SER A 136 18.51 -5.94 0.96
N LEU A 137 17.53 -6.54 0.27
CA LEU A 137 16.11 -6.22 0.43
C LEU A 137 15.63 -6.49 1.86
N LEU A 138 15.98 -7.64 2.45
CA LEU A 138 15.64 -7.95 3.84
C LEU A 138 16.23 -6.94 4.83
N VAL A 139 17.50 -6.55 4.67
CA VAL A 139 18.15 -5.55 5.54
C VAL A 139 17.46 -4.19 5.44
N MET A 140 17.11 -3.75 4.23
CA MET A 140 16.33 -2.52 4.01
C MET A 140 14.95 -2.62 4.66
N GLY A 141 14.29 -3.77 4.51
CA GLY A 141 13.02 -4.10 5.14
C GLY A 141 13.05 -3.96 6.66
N ILE A 142 14.05 -4.54 7.32
CA ILE A 142 14.23 -4.45 8.79
C ILE A 142 14.33 -3.00 9.23
N SER A 143 15.16 -2.22 8.53
CA SER A 143 15.38 -0.81 8.83
C SER A 143 14.08 0.00 8.70
N ALA A 144 13.36 -0.18 7.60
CA ALA A 144 12.11 0.52 7.34
C ALA A 144 10.98 0.09 8.28
N GLN A 145 10.84 -1.21 8.56
CA GLN A 145 9.85 -1.70 9.51
C GLN A 145 10.09 -1.17 10.92
N THR A 146 11.35 -1.11 11.36
CA THR A 146 11.71 -0.52 12.66
C THR A 146 11.29 0.96 12.73
N LYS A 147 11.51 1.72 11.66
CA LYS A 147 11.06 3.12 11.57
C LYS A 147 9.53 3.24 11.54
N SER A 148 8.85 2.31 10.87
CA SER A 148 7.38 2.27 10.80
C SER A 148 6.76 2.05 12.16
N GLU A 149 7.25 1.09 12.95
CA GLU A 149 6.75 0.85 14.32
C GLU A 149 7.03 2.05 15.23
N ALA A 150 8.21 2.67 15.12
CA ALA A 150 8.51 3.88 15.87
C ALA A 150 7.59 5.06 15.47
N ALA A 151 7.25 5.18 14.18
CA ALA A 151 6.30 6.18 13.71
C ALA A 151 4.87 5.88 14.17
N TYR A 152 4.45 4.60 14.20
CA TYR A 152 3.13 4.20 14.70
C TYR A 152 2.89 4.69 16.13
N GLU A 153 3.86 4.50 17.02
CA GLU A 153 3.76 4.95 18.41
C GLU A 153 3.85 6.47 18.54
N ARG A 154 4.87 7.08 17.92
CA ARG A 154 5.17 8.51 18.08
C ARG A 154 4.16 9.43 17.42
N CYS A 155 3.67 9.06 16.25
CA CYS A 155 2.83 9.93 15.43
C CYS A 155 1.33 9.85 15.78
N GLN A 156 0.94 8.95 16.69
CA GLN A 156 -0.45 8.87 17.14
C GLN A 156 -0.81 10.16 17.89
N ARG A 157 -1.79 10.89 17.34
CA ARG A 157 -2.22 12.17 17.88
C ARG A 157 -3.46 12.04 18.74
N ASP A 158 -4.42 11.24 18.30
CA ASP A 158 -5.70 11.07 18.99
C ASP A 158 -6.38 9.74 18.62
N ARG A 159 -7.37 9.34 19.42
CA ARG A 159 -8.19 8.14 19.22
C ARG A 159 -9.57 8.27 19.87
N ILE A 160 -10.60 7.78 19.18
CA ILE A 160 -11.99 7.77 19.64
C ILE A 160 -12.54 6.34 19.70
N GLY A 161 -13.26 6.04 20.78
CA GLY A 161 -13.91 4.76 21.05
C GLY A 161 -13.42 4.11 22.34
N ASN A 162 -14.21 3.17 22.87
CA ASN A 162 -13.80 2.30 23.98
C ASN A 162 -14.26 0.85 23.71
N PRO A 163 -13.40 -0.04 23.18
CA PRO A 163 -12.00 0.22 22.79
C PRO A 163 -11.88 1.21 21.60
N PRO A 164 -10.71 1.83 21.37
CA PRO A 164 -10.49 2.74 20.25
C PRO A 164 -10.85 2.09 18.91
N ARG A 165 -11.63 2.80 18.08
CA ARG A 165 -12.05 2.34 16.74
C ARG A 165 -11.61 3.30 15.63
N VAL A 166 -11.41 4.57 15.95
CA VAL A 166 -10.90 5.59 15.02
C VAL A 166 -9.64 6.19 15.61
N GLY A 167 -8.60 6.37 14.81
CA GLY A 167 -7.37 7.03 15.24
C GLY A 167 -6.87 8.05 14.24
N LEU A 168 -6.18 9.06 14.76
CA LEU A 168 -5.53 10.13 14.00
C LEU A 168 -4.02 10.03 14.16
N TRP A 169 -3.31 9.96 13.04
CA TRP A 169 -1.84 10.05 12.99
C TRP A 169 -1.40 11.28 12.22
N VAL A 170 -0.41 11.98 12.76
CA VAL A 170 0.23 13.15 12.13
C VAL A 170 1.67 12.79 11.80
N VAL A 171 1.99 12.75 10.51
CA VAL A 171 3.27 12.21 10.03
C VAL A 171 4.05 13.25 9.23
N GLY A 172 5.34 13.33 9.54
CA GLY A 172 6.35 14.15 8.86
C GLY A 172 6.99 13.46 7.65
N PRO A 173 7.94 14.12 6.99
CA PRO A 173 8.62 13.59 5.80
C PRO A 173 9.51 12.37 6.11
N ASP A 174 10.00 12.25 7.34
CA ASP A 174 10.90 11.18 7.76
C ASP A 174 10.15 10.01 8.45
N ASP A 175 8.82 10.12 8.59
CA ASP A 175 8.00 9.14 9.28
C ASP A 175 7.49 8.07 8.30
N ALA A 176 8.01 6.84 8.46
CA ALA A 176 7.66 5.70 7.62
C ALA A 176 6.37 4.99 8.07
N PHE A 177 5.30 5.74 8.34
CA PHE A 177 4.05 5.21 8.92
C PHE A 177 3.28 4.30 7.94
N ASP A 178 3.02 3.06 8.37
CA ASP A 178 2.10 2.13 7.71
C ASP A 178 0.66 2.32 8.22
N PRO A 179 -0.30 2.78 7.38
CA PRO A 179 -1.67 3.01 7.79
C PRO A 179 -2.48 1.73 8.08
N SER A 180 -1.96 0.54 7.74
CA SER A 180 -2.60 -0.74 8.06
C SER A 180 -2.21 -1.30 9.42
N ARG A 181 -1.05 -0.88 9.97
CA ARG A 181 -0.57 -1.30 11.29
C ARG A 181 -1.58 -1.07 12.43
N PRO A 182 -2.32 0.05 12.51
CA PRO A 182 -3.32 0.27 13.55
C PRO A 182 -4.45 -0.76 13.57
N TYR A 183 -4.77 -1.43 12.45
CA TYR A 183 -5.89 -2.39 12.41
C TYR A 183 -5.69 -3.57 13.38
N ARG A 184 -4.43 -3.92 13.67
CA ARG A 184 -4.07 -4.94 14.67
C ARG A 184 -4.48 -4.56 16.08
N ASP A 185 -4.52 -3.27 16.38
CA ASP A 185 -4.85 -2.74 17.69
C ASP A 185 -6.36 -2.43 17.80
N GLY A 186 -7.17 -2.90 16.83
CA GLY A 186 -8.62 -2.79 16.83
C GLY A 186 -9.17 -1.54 16.15
N PHE A 187 -8.31 -0.71 15.54
CA PHE A 187 -8.77 0.44 14.76
C PHE A 187 -9.47 -0.02 13.48
N GLU A 188 -10.67 0.50 13.24
CA GLU A 188 -11.43 0.26 12.02
C GLU A 188 -11.18 1.33 10.96
N VAL A 189 -10.88 2.56 11.40
CA VAL A 189 -10.61 3.70 10.52
C VAL A 189 -9.40 4.50 11.04
N VAL A 190 -8.51 4.84 10.13
CA VAL A 190 -7.26 5.55 10.38
C VAL A 190 -7.26 6.82 9.53
N VAL A 191 -7.24 7.97 10.20
CA VAL A 191 -7.05 9.28 9.56
C VAL A 191 -5.57 9.64 9.66
N VAL A 192 -4.97 10.03 8.54
CA VAL A 192 -3.55 10.39 8.46
C VAL A 192 -3.42 11.78 7.88
N TYR A 193 -2.80 12.68 8.64
CA TYR A 193 -2.32 13.97 8.13
C TYR A 193 -0.83 13.88 7.79
N ARG A 194 -0.48 14.18 6.55
CA ARG A 194 0.92 14.23 6.08
C ARG A 194 1.35 15.68 5.97
N SER A 195 2.18 16.15 6.90
CA SER A 195 2.57 17.56 6.98
C SER A 195 3.39 18.03 5.78
N HIS A 196 4.24 17.15 5.23
CA HIS A 196 5.09 17.43 4.06
C HIS A 196 4.33 17.51 2.73
N TYR A 197 3.08 17.02 2.69
CA TYR A 197 2.19 17.15 1.54
C TYR A 197 0.96 18.02 1.84
N GLU A 198 0.82 18.49 3.08
CA GLU A 198 -0.37 19.20 3.57
C GLU A 198 -1.67 18.50 3.16
N SER A 199 -1.72 17.17 3.36
CA SER A 199 -2.80 16.32 2.85
C SER A 199 -3.39 15.41 3.93
N VAL A 200 -4.67 15.11 3.79
CA VAL A 200 -5.41 14.22 4.67
C VAL A 200 -5.76 12.94 3.92
N SER A 201 -5.67 11.79 4.58
CA SER A 201 -6.10 10.50 4.02
C SER A 201 -6.92 9.73 5.04
N ILE A 202 -7.86 8.94 4.56
CA ILE A 202 -8.68 8.03 5.37
C ILE A 202 -8.44 6.61 4.85
N TYR A 203 -8.05 5.72 5.76
CA TYR A 203 -7.88 4.30 5.50
C TYR A 203 -8.83 3.51 6.39
N CYS A 204 -9.57 2.57 5.81
CA CYS A 204 -10.49 1.69 6.53
C CYS A 204 -9.94 0.26 6.51
N SER A 205 -10.06 -0.44 7.63
CA SER A 205 -9.72 -1.86 7.70
C SER A 205 -10.46 -2.64 6.60
N PRO A 206 -9.81 -3.61 5.92
CA PRO A 206 -10.49 -4.47 4.95
C PRO A 206 -11.71 -5.19 5.53
N SER A 207 -11.69 -5.49 6.83
CA SER A 207 -12.79 -6.12 7.57
C SER A 207 -13.91 -5.15 8.01
N SER A 208 -13.64 -3.85 8.00
CA SER A 208 -14.60 -2.80 8.40
C SER A 208 -15.73 -2.66 7.36
N GLU A 209 -16.94 -2.32 7.78
CA GLU A 209 -18.03 -1.98 6.86
C GLU A 209 -17.91 -0.56 6.28
N TRP A 210 -17.01 0.26 6.83
CA TRP A 210 -16.87 1.66 6.50
C TRP A 210 -16.04 1.90 5.22
N ALA A 211 -16.45 2.92 4.47
CA ALA A 211 -15.79 3.41 3.28
C ALA A 211 -16.13 4.91 3.13
N PHE A 212 -15.14 5.71 2.73
CA PHE A 212 -15.27 7.18 2.62
C PHE A 212 -14.80 7.74 1.27
N GLY A 213 -14.24 6.91 0.38
CA GLY A 213 -13.89 7.35 -0.97
C GLY A 213 -15.12 7.84 -1.74
N GLY A 214 -15.02 9.01 -2.37
CA GLY A 214 -16.12 9.64 -3.10
C GLY A 214 -17.09 10.45 -2.21
N GLN A 215 -16.82 10.57 -0.91
CA GLN A 215 -17.69 11.29 0.03
C GLN A 215 -17.03 12.57 0.55
N GLU A 216 -17.86 13.54 0.95
CA GLU A 216 -17.40 14.69 1.72
C GLU A 216 -17.35 14.31 3.21
N VAL A 217 -16.20 14.51 3.84
CA VAL A 217 -15.98 14.21 5.27
C VAL A 217 -15.24 15.40 5.87
N GLY A 218 -15.77 15.97 6.95
CA GLY A 218 -15.16 17.15 7.60
C GLY A 218 -14.96 18.34 6.66
N GLY A 219 -15.86 18.53 5.68
CA GLY A 219 -15.75 19.61 4.68
C GLY A 219 -14.72 19.37 3.57
N ILE A 220 -14.13 18.17 3.48
CA ILE A 220 -13.19 17.78 2.42
C ILE A 220 -13.81 16.71 1.54
N GLN A 221 -13.83 16.93 0.23
CA GLN A 221 -14.25 15.92 -0.76
C GLN A 221 -13.13 14.90 -0.98
N PHE A 222 -13.31 13.68 -0.47
CA PHE A 222 -12.34 12.60 -0.63
C PHE A 222 -12.53 11.86 -1.96
N ALA A 223 -11.42 11.49 -2.58
CA ALA A 223 -11.39 10.69 -3.81
C ALA A 223 -10.34 9.56 -3.70
N GLY A 224 -10.48 8.55 -4.56
CA GLY A 224 -9.64 7.35 -4.54
C GLY A 224 -10.45 6.09 -4.29
N HIS A 225 -9.82 5.06 -3.73
CA HIS A 225 -10.46 3.79 -3.44
C HIS A 225 -11.48 3.96 -2.30
N PRO A 226 -12.62 3.25 -2.30
CA PRO A 226 -13.65 3.38 -1.26
C PRO A 226 -13.10 3.30 0.18
N LYS A 227 -12.14 2.39 0.42
CA LYS A 227 -11.50 2.18 1.73
C LYS A 227 -10.12 2.83 1.92
N ALA A 228 -9.61 3.51 0.91
CA ALA A 228 -8.32 4.21 0.96
C ALA A 228 -8.39 5.45 0.07
N CYS A 229 -8.71 6.59 0.67
CA CYS A 229 -8.98 7.82 -0.05
C CYS A 229 -8.17 9.00 0.50
N GLY A 230 -7.88 9.97 -0.36
CA GLY A 230 -7.12 11.16 -0.03
C GLY A 230 -7.89 12.44 -0.32
N SER A 231 -7.47 13.52 0.31
CA SER A 231 -7.92 14.88 0.00
C SER A 231 -7.57 15.27 -1.45
N PRO A 232 -8.26 16.26 -2.05
CA PRO A 232 -7.99 16.70 -3.42
C PRO A 232 -6.55 17.14 -3.64
N ARG A 233 -6.00 16.85 -4.82
CA ARG A 233 -4.65 17.28 -5.21
C ARG A 233 -4.60 18.78 -5.46
N GLY A 234 -3.46 19.40 -5.14
CA GLY A 234 -3.21 20.83 -5.38
C GLY A 234 -3.86 21.76 -4.36
N LEU A 235 -4.51 21.22 -3.32
CA LEU A 235 -5.02 21.97 -2.18
C LEU A 235 -4.24 21.56 -0.94
N ALA A 236 -3.82 22.57 -0.16
CA ALA A 236 -3.17 22.40 1.12
C ALA A 236 -4.21 22.35 2.24
N PHE A 237 -4.05 21.40 3.15
CA PHE A 237 -4.89 21.20 4.33
C PHE A 237 -4.02 21.27 5.58
N THR A 238 -4.64 21.64 6.69
CA THR A 238 -3.99 21.79 8.00
C THR A 238 -4.22 20.58 8.91
N GLU A 239 -3.40 20.45 9.96
CA GLU A 239 -3.64 19.46 11.04
C GLU A 239 -5.03 19.65 11.67
N GLY A 240 -5.48 20.90 11.84
CA GLY A 240 -6.80 21.20 12.39
C GLY A 240 -7.93 20.63 11.53
N GLN A 241 -7.85 20.78 10.20
CA GLN A 241 -8.81 20.18 9.28
C GLN A 241 -8.75 18.65 9.28
N ALA A 242 -7.57 18.05 9.51
CA ALA A 242 -7.48 16.61 9.73
C ALA A 242 -8.21 16.17 11.01
N GLY A 243 -8.16 16.99 12.07
CA GLY A 243 -8.97 16.82 13.28
C GLY A 243 -10.48 16.87 13.01
N GLU A 244 -10.94 17.81 12.18
CA GLU A 244 -12.35 17.89 11.77
C GLU A 244 -12.80 16.66 10.99
N VAL A 245 -11.95 16.13 10.11
CA VAL A 245 -12.19 14.85 9.40
C VAL A 245 -12.27 13.70 10.39
N PHE A 246 -11.34 13.62 11.34
CA PHE A 246 -11.31 12.60 12.38
C PHE A 246 -12.60 12.57 13.23
N ASP A 247 -13.07 13.74 13.67
CA ASP A 247 -14.33 13.87 14.41
C ASP A 247 -15.54 13.51 13.53
N ALA A 248 -15.55 13.93 12.27
CA ALA A 248 -16.62 13.61 11.32
C ALA A 248 -16.71 12.10 11.04
N VAL A 249 -15.58 11.40 10.92
CA VAL A 249 -15.52 9.93 10.79
C VAL A 249 -16.13 9.27 12.02
N ALA A 250 -15.69 9.64 13.22
CA ALA A 250 -16.21 9.05 14.45
C ALA A 250 -17.72 9.28 14.61
N LYS A 251 -18.21 10.47 14.23
CA LYS A 251 -19.63 10.81 14.21
C LYS A 251 -20.41 9.96 13.20
N ALA A 252 -19.89 9.77 11.98
CA ALA A 252 -20.50 8.92 10.98
C ALA A 252 -20.64 7.46 11.47
N MET A 253 -19.65 6.99 12.23
CA MET A 253 -19.65 5.67 12.87
C MET A 253 -20.55 5.57 14.11
N GLY A 254 -21.21 6.65 14.52
CA GLY A 254 -22.05 6.69 15.72
C GLY A 254 -21.28 6.47 17.03
N ILE A 255 -19.96 6.69 17.03
CA ILE A 255 -19.14 6.48 18.22
C ILE A 255 -19.30 7.69 19.14
N LYS A 256 -19.73 7.45 20.38
CA LYS A 256 -19.76 8.49 21.41
C LYS A 256 -18.32 8.94 21.68
N HIS A 257 -18.05 10.25 21.60
CA HIS A 257 -16.76 10.81 21.99
C HIS A 257 -16.45 10.47 23.44
N VAL A 258 -15.66 9.43 23.65
CA VAL A 258 -14.91 9.22 24.88
C VAL A 258 -13.51 9.72 24.58
N TYR A 259 -13.26 11.00 24.86
CA TYR A 259 -11.95 11.59 24.69
C TYR A 259 -11.01 10.95 25.71
N HIS A 260 -10.02 10.20 25.23
CA HIS A 260 -8.94 9.68 26.06
C HIS A 260 -7.70 10.52 25.78
N PRO A 261 -7.40 11.58 26.58
CA PRO A 261 -6.18 12.34 26.37
C PRO A 261 -4.99 11.39 26.42
N LEU A 262 -4.22 11.33 25.33
CA LEU A 262 -2.93 10.66 25.36
C LEU A 262 -2.06 11.42 26.37
N LYS A 263 -1.67 10.73 27.46
CA LYS A 263 -0.65 11.26 28.36
C LYS A 263 0.67 11.19 27.62
N PHE A 264 1.09 12.30 27.03
CA PHE A 264 2.47 12.49 26.61
C PHE A 264 3.31 12.56 27.88
N ASN A 265 4.11 11.53 28.15
CA ASN A 265 5.19 11.57 29.13
C ASN A 265 6.45 12.10 28.47
#